data_AF-A0A7W7M944-F1
#
_entry.id   AF-A0A7W7M944-F1
#
_cell.length_a   1.000
_cell.length_b   1.000
_cell.length_c   1.000
_cell.angle_alpha   90.00
_cell.angle_beta   90.00
_cell.angle_gamma   90.00
#
_symmetry.space_group_name_H-M   'P 1'
#
loop_
_entity.id
_entity.type
_entity.pdbx_description
1 polymer ?
#
loop_
_entity_poly.entity_id
_entity_poly.type
_entity_poly.pdbx_seq_one_letter_code
_entity_poly.pdbx_strand_id
1 'polypeptide(L)'
;MLTARKTSTWTARYEFAVDGHPVTTWDSSWWRTGGTFTIDGRQYQVRANGWGTKYRMIDQAGREVALVERAGRKYWSVQASGRVYEFRRASFFGNRQELLVGGMPAGSLRRTSAWSGNIEADLPGLPLPLQIFVVGVQIAIWQAQVAASS
;
A
#
# COMPACT_ATOMS: atom_id res chain seq x y z
N MET A 1 4.17 -14.08 3.30
CA MET A 1 4.78 -12.72 3.38
C MET A 1 4.69 -12.04 2.02
N LEU A 2 4.22 -10.80 1.95
CA LEU A 2 4.17 -10.02 0.71
C LEU A 2 5.43 -9.17 0.57
N THR A 3 6.01 -9.17 -0.63
CA THR A 3 7.17 -8.34 -0.98
C THR A 3 6.83 -7.47 -2.19
N ALA A 4 7.36 -6.25 -2.22
CA ALA A 4 7.32 -5.37 -3.37
C ALA A 4 8.75 -4.97 -3.73
N ARG A 5 9.22 -5.39 -4.90
CA ARG A 5 10.58 -5.12 -5.39
C ARG A 5 10.53 -4.09 -6.50
N LYS A 6 11.33 -3.04 -6.41
CA LYS A 6 11.42 -2.04 -7.47
C LYS A 6 12.19 -2.64 -8.64
N THR A 7 11.57 -2.73 -9.81
CA THR A 7 12.16 -3.36 -11.00
C THR A 7 12.74 -2.36 -12.00
N SER A 8 12.36 -1.09 -11.89
CA SER A 8 12.93 0.00 -12.70
C SER A 8 13.12 1.24 -11.85
N THR A 9 14.26 1.92 -12.01
CA THR A 9 14.55 3.19 -11.34
C THR A 9 13.99 4.39 -12.07
N TRP A 10 13.77 4.27 -13.39
CA TRP A 10 13.34 5.35 -14.28
C TRP A 10 11.81 5.46 -14.39
N THR A 11 11.16 4.32 -14.53
CA THR A 11 9.71 4.14 -14.33
C THR A 11 9.57 3.49 -12.97
N ALA A 12 8.81 4.07 -12.05
CA ALA A 12 8.77 3.59 -10.67
C ALA A 12 7.94 2.29 -10.54
N ARG A 13 8.38 1.25 -11.25
CA ARG A 13 7.71 -0.04 -11.39
C ARG A 13 8.12 -0.97 -10.25
N TYR A 14 7.13 -1.66 -9.71
CA TYR A 14 7.26 -2.64 -8.66
C TYR A 14 6.69 -3.98 -9.12
N GLU A 15 7.39 -5.05 -8.76
CA GLU A 15 6.86 -6.41 -8.80
C GLU A 15 6.43 -6.81 -7.39
N PHE A 16 5.19 -7.26 -7.26
CA PHE A 16 4.67 -7.83 -6.03
C PHE A 16 4.80 -9.34 -6.07
N ALA A 17 5.30 -9.93 -4.99
CA ALA A 17 5.42 -11.36 -4.85
C ALA A 17 4.99 -11.83 -3.45
N VAL A 18 4.24 -12.94 -3.40
CA VAL A 18 3.86 -13.61 -2.16
C VAL A 18 4.79 -14.81 -1.98
N ASP A 19 5.53 -14.82 -0.87
CA ASP A 19 6.48 -15.89 -0.55
C ASP A 19 7.46 -16.19 -1.71
N GLY A 20 7.84 -15.14 -2.44
CA GLY A 20 8.75 -15.21 -3.59
C GLY A 20 8.09 -15.48 -4.94
N HIS A 21 6.79 -15.79 -4.98
CA HIS A 21 6.04 -16.02 -6.22
C HIS A 21 5.42 -14.72 -6.73
N PRO A 22 5.77 -14.24 -7.94
CA PRO A 22 5.18 -13.03 -8.51
C PRO A 22 3.66 -13.16 -8.65
N VAL A 23 2.93 -12.14 -8.16
CA VAL A 23 1.46 -12.08 -8.22
C VAL A 23 0.96 -10.96 -9.11
N THR A 24 1.68 -9.84 -9.18
CA THR A 24 1.32 -8.73 -10.07
C THR A 24 2.51 -7.78 -10.27
N THR A 25 2.47 -6.99 -11.33
CA THR A 25 3.41 -5.87 -11.52
C THR A 25 2.64 -4.56 -11.59
N TRP A 26 3.26 -3.50 -11.12
CA TRP A 26 2.62 -2.20 -10.94
C TRP A 26 3.58 -1.07 -11.29
N ASP A 27 3.11 -0.02 -11.96
CA ASP A 27 3.86 1.23 -12.18
C ASP A 27 3.38 2.34 -11.23
N SER A 28 4.27 2.84 -10.37
CA SER A 28 3.92 3.82 -9.35
C SER A 28 3.74 5.24 -9.86
N SER A 29 4.13 5.55 -11.10
CA SER A 29 3.90 6.87 -11.69
C SER A 29 2.40 7.24 -11.74
N TRP A 30 1.52 6.24 -11.71
CA TRP A 30 0.07 6.43 -11.74
C TRP A 30 -0.53 6.81 -10.36
N TRP A 31 0.07 6.43 -9.24
CA TRP A 31 -0.58 6.58 -7.92
C TRP A 31 -0.59 7.99 -7.29
N ARG A 32 0.00 9.02 -7.91
CA ARG A 32 -0.29 10.41 -7.49
C ARG A 32 -1.77 10.76 -7.66
N THR A 33 -2.46 10.12 -8.61
CA THR A 33 -3.88 10.32 -8.91
C THR A 33 -4.70 9.03 -8.77
N GLY A 34 -4.05 7.87 -8.86
CA GLY A 34 -4.69 6.56 -8.82
C GLY A 34 -4.17 5.64 -9.93
N GLY A 35 -4.34 4.33 -9.80
CA GLY A 35 -3.84 3.38 -10.80
C GLY A 35 -4.70 2.14 -10.90
N THR A 36 -4.27 1.15 -11.68
CA THR A 36 -4.93 -0.15 -11.72
C THR A 36 -3.92 -1.25 -11.42
N PHE A 37 -4.41 -2.37 -10.92
CA PHE A 37 -3.64 -3.61 -10.79
C PHE A 37 -4.55 -4.81 -11.04
N THR A 38 -3.96 -5.94 -11.40
CA THR A 38 -4.70 -7.18 -11.69
C THR A 38 -4.17 -8.30 -10.82
N ILE A 39 -5.06 -9.09 -10.22
CA ILE A 39 -4.76 -10.30 -9.46
C ILE A 39 -5.69 -11.40 -9.96
N ASP A 40 -5.14 -12.54 -10.36
CA ASP A 40 -5.92 -13.69 -10.85
C ASP A 40 -6.95 -13.30 -11.92
N GLY A 41 -6.56 -12.42 -12.85
CA GLY A 41 -7.42 -11.89 -13.92
C GLY A 41 -8.45 -10.83 -13.48
N ARG A 42 -8.57 -10.52 -12.19
CA ARG A 42 -9.48 -9.50 -11.65
C ARG A 42 -8.77 -8.15 -11.57
N GLN A 43 -9.30 -7.17 -12.30
CA GLN A 43 -8.79 -5.81 -12.26
C GLN A 43 -9.37 -5.04 -11.07
N TYR A 44 -8.52 -4.25 -10.44
CA TYR A 44 -8.86 -3.29 -9.41
C TYR A 44 -8.36 -1.91 -9.81
N GLN A 45 -9.17 -0.88 -9.56
CA GLN A 45 -8.81 0.52 -9.75
C GLN A 45 -8.62 1.20 -8.39
N VAL A 46 -7.49 1.87 -8.23
CA VAL A 46 -7.18 2.74 -7.10
C VAL A 46 -7.43 4.18 -7.50
N ARG A 47 -8.10 4.96 -6.65
CA ARG A 47 -8.29 6.41 -6.84
C ARG A 47 -7.86 7.16 -5.60
N ALA A 48 -7.01 8.17 -5.75
CA ALA A 48 -6.63 9.06 -4.66
C ALA A 48 -7.49 10.32 -4.68
N ASN A 49 -7.71 10.95 -3.51
CA ASN A 49 -8.15 12.34 -3.51
C ASN A 49 -6.98 13.28 -3.89
N GLY A 50 -7.29 14.51 -4.29
CA GLY A 50 -6.27 15.47 -4.75
C GLY A 50 -5.17 15.81 -3.73
N TRP A 51 -5.33 15.42 -2.46
CA TRP A 51 -4.38 15.64 -1.37
C TRP A 51 -3.65 14.36 -0.92
N GLY A 52 -3.91 13.20 -1.51
CA GLY A 52 -3.26 11.93 -1.12
C GLY A 52 -3.53 11.49 0.32
N THR A 53 -4.66 11.89 0.90
CA THR A 53 -5.06 11.56 2.28
C THR A 53 -6.15 10.49 2.33
N LYS A 54 -6.84 10.25 1.21
CA LYS A 54 -7.83 9.20 1.04
C LYS A 54 -7.58 8.44 -0.25
N TYR A 55 -7.66 7.12 -0.18
CA TYR A 55 -7.51 6.23 -1.34
C TYR A 55 -8.68 5.26 -1.38
N ARG A 56 -9.28 5.06 -2.55
CA ARG A 56 -10.35 4.09 -2.77
C ARG A 56 -9.87 2.99 -3.67
N MET A 57 -10.27 1.76 -3.38
CA MET A 57 -10.11 0.60 -4.24
C MET A 57 -11.48 0.21 -4.79
N ILE A 58 -11.58 0.13 -6.10
CA ILE A 58 -12.80 -0.15 -6.86
C ILE A 58 -12.57 -1.45 -7.63
N ASP A 59 -13.52 -2.38 -7.59
CA ASP A 59 -13.44 -3.62 -8.38
C ASP A 59 -13.85 -3.42 -9.84
N GLN A 60 -13.70 -4.47 -10.65
CA GLN A 60 -14.12 -4.49 -12.05
C GLN A 60 -15.62 -4.21 -12.28
N ALA A 61 -16.46 -4.40 -11.27
CA ALA A 61 -17.90 -4.10 -11.32
C ALA A 61 -18.19 -2.64 -10.93
N GLY A 62 -17.16 -1.83 -10.67
CA GLY A 62 -17.30 -0.43 -10.28
C GLY A 62 -17.65 -0.24 -8.80
N ARG A 63 -17.56 -1.27 -7.97
CA ARG A 63 -17.91 -1.20 -6.54
C ARG A 63 -16.68 -0.85 -5.70
N GLU A 64 -16.86 0.05 -4.74
CA GLU A 64 -15.82 0.31 -3.74
C GLU A 64 -15.68 -0.91 -2.82
N VAL A 65 -14.49 -1.50 -2.81
CA VAL A 65 -14.14 -2.69 -2.03
C VAL A 65 -13.19 -2.37 -0.87
N ALA A 66 -12.51 -1.22 -0.91
CA ALA A 66 -11.76 -0.71 0.22
C ALA A 66 -11.61 0.83 0.20
N LEU A 67 -11.46 1.41 1.38
CA LEU A 67 -11.20 2.83 1.60
C LEU A 67 -10.08 3.03 2.61
N VAL A 68 -9.03 3.74 2.23
CA VAL A 68 -8.03 4.28 3.14
C VAL A 68 -8.41 5.67 3.61
N GLU A 69 -8.29 5.93 4.91
CA GLU A 69 -8.46 7.24 5.50
C GLU A 69 -7.24 7.71 6.29
N ARG A 70 -7.03 9.03 6.29
CA ARG A 70 -5.94 9.70 7.02
C ARG A 70 -4.55 9.19 6.61
N ALA A 71 -4.40 8.77 5.36
CA ALA A 71 -3.13 8.33 4.79
C ALA A 71 -2.02 9.36 5.10
N GLY A 72 -0.84 8.87 5.47
CA GLY A 72 0.33 9.67 5.82
C GLY A 72 0.36 10.24 7.24
N ARG A 73 -0.72 10.10 8.03
CA ARG A 73 -0.74 10.48 9.45
C ARG A 73 -0.12 9.40 10.33
N LYS A 74 0.17 9.73 11.61
CA LYS A 74 0.69 8.77 12.60
C LYS A 74 -0.23 7.56 12.75
N TYR A 75 -1.53 7.79 12.68
CA TYR A 75 -2.58 6.78 12.69
C TYR A 75 -3.43 6.95 11.44
N TRP A 76 -3.69 5.84 10.76
CA TRP A 76 -4.49 5.77 9.56
C TRP A 76 -5.21 4.43 9.51
N SER A 77 -6.20 4.27 8.64
CA SER A 77 -7.02 3.07 8.63
C SER A 77 -7.43 2.66 7.22
N VAL A 78 -7.79 1.39 7.09
CA VAL A 78 -8.36 0.81 5.89
C VAL A 78 -9.68 0.15 6.24
N GLN A 79 -10.76 0.59 5.60
CA GLN A 79 -12.07 -0.04 5.69
C GLN A 79 -12.23 -1.00 4.52
N ALA A 80 -12.60 -2.26 4.77
CA ALA A 80 -12.88 -3.25 3.73
C ALA A 80 -13.76 -4.37 4.28
N SER A 81 -14.75 -4.83 3.51
CA SER A 81 -15.63 -5.94 3.87
C SER A 81 -16.28 -5.80 5.27
N GLY A 82 -16.69 -4.58 5.63
CA GLY A 82 -17.28 -4.27 6.94
C GLY A 82 -16.31 -4.29 8.13
N ARG A 83 -15.00 -4.42 7.88
CA ARG A 83 -13.94 -4.38 8.90
C ARG A 83 -13.10 -3.13 8.75
N VAL A 84 -12.55 -2.66 9.88
CA VAL A 84 -11.57 -1.58 9.93
C VAL A 84 -10.23 -2.18 10.37
N TYR A 85 -9.21 -1.96 9.54
CA TYR A 85 -7.82 -2.31 9.83
C TYR A 85 -7.08 -1.03 10.19
N GLU A 86 -6.57 -0.97 11.41
CA GLU A 86 -5.89 0.22 11.92
C GLU A 86 -4.38 0.10 11.72
N PHE A 87 -3.74 1.21 11.37
CA PHE A 87 -2.31 1.27 11.15
C PHE A 87 -1.68 2.39 11.97
N ARG A 88 -0.46 2.13 12.44
CA ARG A 88 0.36 3.09 13.18
C ARG A 88 1.76 3.18 12.62
N ARG A 89 2.25 4.40 12.46
CA ARG A 89 3.67 4.66 12.19
C ARG A 89 4.50 4.39 13.44
N ALA A 90 5.39 3.40 13.38
CA ALA A 90 6.17 2.95 14.53
C ALA A 90 7.38 3.85 14.86
N SER A 91 7.90 4.63 13.89
CA SER A 91 9.05 5.52 14.12
C SER A 91 8.97 6.83 13.36
N PHE A 92 9.61 7.87 13.92
CA PHE A 92 9.65 9.22 13.35
C PHE A 92 10.43 9.27 12.02
N PHE A 93 11.48 8.45 11.89
CA PHE A 93 12.29 8.28 10.67
C PHE A 93 11.73 7.22 9.69
N GLY A 94 10.50 6.75 9.90
CA GLY A 94 9.56 6.55 8.80
C GLY A 94 9.63 5.26 7.98
N ASN A 95 10.40 4.25 8.35
CA ASN A 95 10.53 3.04 7.52
C ASN A 95 9.63 1.87 7.93
N ARG A 96 8.88 1.97 9.04
CA ARG A 96 8.02 0.88 9.56
C ARG A 96 6.64 1.37 9.97
N GLN A 97 5.63 0.65 9.51
CA GLN A 97 4.23 0.74 9.93
C GLN A 97 3.84 -0.57 10.62
N GLU A 98 2.90 -0.48 11.54
CA GLU A 98 2.31 -1.62 12.24
C GLU A 98 0.82 -1.70 11.90
N LEU A 99 0.35 -2.90 11.60
CA LEU A 99 -1.08 -3.24 11.58
C LEU A 99 -1.50 -3.52 13.02
N LEU A 100 -2.60 -2.91 13.47
CA LEU A 100 -3.14 -3.07 14.80
C LEU A 100 -4.42 -3.91 14.76
N VAL A 101 -4.53 -4.84 15.72
CA VAL A 101 -5.75 -5.61 16.01
C VAL A 101 -6.04 -5.45 17.50
N GLY A 102 -7.20 -4.87 17.83
CA GLY A 102 -7.51 -4.54 19.23
C GLY A 102 -6.49 -3.61 19.89
N GLY A 103 -5.89 -2.69 19.13
CA GLY A 103 -4.86 -1.76 19.61
C GLY A 103 -3.45 -2.36 19.75
N MET A 104 -3.27 -3.66 19.51
CA MET A 104 -1.98 -4.34 19.61
C MET A 104 -1.36 -4.60 18.23
N PRO A 105 -0.03 -4.49 18.07
CA PRO A 105 0.65 -4.85 16.82
C PRO A 105 0.40 -6.33 16.46
N ALA A 106 -0.18 -6.56 15.29
CA ALA A 106 -0.47 -7.89 14.76
C ALA A 106 0.25 -8.16 13.43
N GLY A 107 0.79 -7.12 12.78
CA GLY A 107 1.51 -7.22 11.53
C GLY A 107 2.38 -5.99 11.31
N SER A 108 3.18 -6.01 10.25
CA SER A 108 4.06 -4.89 9.95
C SER A 108 4.24 -4.68 8.45
N LEU A 109 4.56 -3.44 8.10
CA LEU A 109 4.96 -3.08 6.76
C LEU A 109 6.22 -2.23 6.86
N ARG A 110 7.29 -2.63 6.20
CA ARG A 110 8.59 -1.98 6.31
C ARG A 110 9.28 -1.81 4.98
N ARG A 111 9.98 -0.69 4.82
CA ARG A 111 10.97 -0.52 3.76
C ARG A 111 12.26 -1.24 4.18
N THR A 112 12.75 -2.14 3.35
CA THR A 112 13.95 -2.93 3.66
C THR A 112 15.24 -2.30 3.17
N SER A 113 15.16 -1.39 2.20
CA SER A 113 16.32 -0.61 1.76
C SER A 113 15.89 0.77 1.24
N ALA A 114 16.60 1.80 1.71
CA ALA A 114 16.35 3.19 1.33
C ALA A 114 16.64 3.45 -0.16
N TRP A 115 17.56 2.69 -0.75
CA TRP A 115 18.03 2.86 -2.12
C TRP A 115 17.27 2.01 -3.15
N SER A 116 17.01 0.73 -2.83
CA SER A 116 16.25 -0.16 -3.72
C SER A 116 14.75 0.14 -3.71
N GLY A 117 14.23 0.71 -2.63
CA GLY A 117 12.79 0.89 -2.46
C GLY A 117 12.03 -0.41 -2.19
N ASN A 118 12.73 -1.50 -1.91
CA ASN A 118 12.11 -2.78 -1.56
C ASN A 118 11.31 -2.69 -0.27
N ILE A 119 10.16 -3.36 -0.25
CA ILE A 119 9.21 -3.34 0.85
C ILE A 119 8.80 -4.77 1.18
N GLU A 120 8.69 -5.02 2.48
CA GLU A 120 8.14 -6.24 3.03
C GLU A 120 6.90 -5.90 3.83
N ALA A 121 5.87 -6.72 3.68
CA ALA A 121 4.62 -6.61 4.39
C ALA A 121 4.18 -7.97 4.92
N ASP A 122 3.87 -7.99 6.20
CA ASP A 122 3.20 -9.08 6.88
C ASP A 122 1.91 -8.52 7.48
N LEU A 123 0.79 -8.81 6.83
CA LEU A 123 -0.52 -8.22 7.09
C LEU A 123 -1.55 -9.34 7.32
N PRO A 124 -1.43 -10.07 8.44
CA PRO A 124 -2.31 -11.20 8.71
C PRO A 124 -3.77 -10.76 8.79
N GLY A 125 -4.65 -11.60 8.25
CA GLY A 125 -6.08 -11.34 8.19
C GLY A 125 -6.53 -10.41 7.06
N LEU A 126 -5.62 -9.78 6.32
CA LEU A 126 -5.96 -9.02 5.11
C LEU A 126 -5.92 -9.94 3.88
N PRO A 127 -6.95 -9.94 3.02
CA PRO A 127 -6.91 -10.66 1.75
C PRO A 127 -5.86 -10.04 0.81
N LEU A 128 -5.28 -10.85 -0.08
CA LEU A 128 -4.17 -10.43 -0.96
C LEU A 128 -4.41 -9.11 -1.72
N PRO A 129 -5.58 -8.86 -2.35
CA PRO A 129 -5.84 -7.57 -3.00
C PRO A 129 -5.71 -6.38 -2.05
N LEU A 130 -6.13 -6.56 -0.80
CA LEU A 130 -6.05 -5.52 0.22
C LEU A 130 -4.62 -5.31 0.71
N GLN A 131 -3.81 -6.37 0.79
CA GLN A 131 -2.39 -6.25 1.13
C GLN A 131 -1.63 -5.44 0.06
N ILE A 132 -1.85 -5.76 -1.22
CA ILE A 132 -1.25 -5.02 -2.34
C ILE A 132 -1.69 -3.56 -2.33
N PHE A 133 -2.98 -3.30 -2.09
CA PHE A 133 -3.53 -1.96 -1.97
C PHE A 133 -2.86 -1.17 -0.84
N VAL A 134 -2.75 -1.74 0.36
CA VAL A 134 -2.07 -1.14 1.52
C VAL A 134 -0.62 -0.79 1.21
N VAL A 135 0.12 -1.73 0.61
CA VAL A 135 1.55 -1.53 0.30
C VAL A 135 1.75 -0.42 -0.72
N GLY A 136 0.96 -0.41 -1.79
CA GLY A 136 1.03 0.69 -2.75
C GLY A 136 0.71 2.04 -2.10
N VAL A 137 -0.25 2.09 -1.15
CA VAL A 137 -0.63 3.38 -0.53
C VAL A 137 0.54 3.89 0.28
N GLN A 138 1.23 2.99 0.98
CA GLN A 138 2.44 3.35 1.70
C GLN A 138 3.56 3.84 0.77
N ILE A 139 3.72 3.22 -0.41
CA ILE A 139 4.69 3.67 -1.42
C ILE A 139 4.38 5.09 -1.86
N ALA A 140 3.11 5.39 -2.15
CA ALA A 140 2.67 6.74 -2.54
C ALA A 140 2.90 7.77 -1.43
N ILE A 141 2.60 7.42 -0.17
CA ILE A 141 2.87 8.27 1.01
C ILE A 141 4.36 8.59 1.12
N TRP A 142 5.23 7.57 1.02
CA TRP A 142 6.68 7.76 1.13
C TRP A 142 7.24 8.61 -0.02
N GLN A 143 6.75 8.40 -1.25
CA GLN A 143 7.16 9.23 -2.40
C GLN A 143 6.74 10.69 -2.22
N ALA A 144 5.53 10.95 -1.71
CA ALA A 144 5.07 12.31 -1.42
C ALA A 144 5.90 13.00 -0.34
N GLN A 145 6.34 12.26 0.68
CA GLN A 145 7.20 12.79 1.75
C GLN A 145 8.59 13.19 1.23
N VAL A 146 9.21 12.37 0.37
CA VAL A 146 10.52 12.68 -0.24
C VAL A 146 10.44 13.92 -1.13
N ALA A 147 9.37 14.04 -1.93
CA ALA A 147 9.17 15.20 -2.80
C ALA A 147 8.93 16.50 -2.03
N ALA A 148 8.36 16.45 -0.82
CA ALA A 148 8.15 17.62 0.03
C ALA A 148 9.39 18.06 0.83
N SER A 149 10.42 17.19 0.92
CA SER A 149 11.70 17.47 1.58
C SER A 149 12.82 17.90 0.63
N SER A 150 12.53 18.00 -0.68
CA SER A 150 13.45 18.48 -1.72
C SER A 150 13.11 19.93 -2.08
#